data_AF-A0A9C9W300-F1
#
_entry.id   AF-A0A9C9W300-F1
#
_cell.length_a   1.000
_cell.length_b   1.000
_cell.length_c   1.000
_cell.angle_alpha   90.00
_cell.angle_beta   90.00
_cell.angle_gamma   90.00
#
_symmetry.space_group_name_H-M   'P 1'
#
loop_
_entity.id
_entity.type
_entity.pdbx_description
1 polymer ?
#
loop_
_entity_poly.entity_id
_entity_poly.type
_entity_poly.pdbx_seq_one_letter_code
_entity_poly.pdbx_strand_id
1 'polypeptide(L)'
;TGLVDPEVEVRPVATQVDDVLSEIRKRAAVDERVLITTLTKRMAEDLTDYLHEHEVRVRYLHSDIDTVERVEIIRDLRLGEFDVLVGINLLREGLDMPEVSLVAILDADKEGFLRSDRSLIQTIGRAARNASGKAILYADRITGSMKRAIDETERRRAKQIAYNREHGITPETIRKAVADIMEGAYAGSVAPARRYARVAEEVAEYASLSPEMLARKVKQLEKEMHQHARNLEFEEAAKIRDRIRHIQESNLGLVDEAG
;
A
#
# COMPACT_ATOMS: atom_id res chain seq x y z
N THR A 1 -1.55 2.61 -21.97
CA THR A 1 -1.26 3.85 -21.22
C THR A 1 -0.17 4.66 -21.87
N GLY A 2 0.89 4.05 -22.42
CA GLY A 2 2.03 4.81 -22.94
C GLY A 2 2.83 5.51 -21.85
N LEU A 3 2.66 5.12 -20.58
CA LEU A 3 3.45 5.68 -19.48
C LEU A 3 4.92 5.31 -19.67
N VAL A 4 5.78 6.23 -19.22
CA VAL A 4 7.23 6.13 -19.34
C VAL A 4 7.85 6.20 -17.96
N ASP A 5 9.08 5.70 -17.81
CA ASP A 5 9.88 5.89 -16.61
C ASP A 5 10.04 7.41 -16.36
N PRO A 6 9.99 7.88 -15.09
CA PRO A 6 9.93 9.29 -14.76
C PRO A 6 11.22 10.03 -15.12
N GLU A 7 11.13 11.35 -15.25
CA GLU A 7 12.31 12.21 -15.33
C GLU A 7 13.05 12.19 -13.99
N VAL A 8 14.38 12.12 -14.02
CA VAL A 8 15.22 12.11 -12.80
C VAL A 8 16.07 13.38 -12.73
N GLU A 9 15.95 14.12 -11.63
CA GLU A 9 16.74 15.31 -11.35
C GLU A 9 17.59 15.11 -10.10
N VAL A 10 18.84 15.59 -10.12
CA VAL A 10 19.72 15.59 -8.93
C VAL A 10 19.86 17.03 -8.43
N ARG A 11 19.57 17.25 -7.15
CA ARG A 11 19.63 18.57 -6.50
C ARG A 11 20.55 18.55 -5.26
N PRO A 12 21.16 19.66 -4.84
CA PRO A 12 22.05 19.70 -3.68
C PRO A 12 21.34 19.40 -2.35
N VAL A 13 22.04 18.79 -1.38
CA VAL A 13 21.46 18.44 -0.07
C VAL A 13 21.19 19.68 0.79
N ALA A 14 22.01 20.74 0.62
CA ALA A 14 21.99 21.93 1.47
C ALA A 14 20.61 22.62 1.57
N THR A 15 19.76 22.48 0.55
CA THR A 15 18.42 23.10 0.49
C THR A 15 17.29 22.08 0.36
N GLN A 16 17.57 20.79 0.63
CA GLN A 16 16.65 19.71 0.30
C GLN A 16 15.26 19.84 0.96
N VAL A 17 15.21 20.37 2.19
CA VAL A 17 13.95 20.51 2.94
C VAL A 17 13.09 21.65 2.37
N ASP A 18 13.69 22.81 2.12
CA ASP A 18 12.97 23.96 1.54
C ASP A 18 12.53 23.68 0.09
N ASP A 19 13.39 23.03 -0.69
CA ASP A 19 13.11 22.67 -2.08
C ASP A 19 12.00 21.61 -2.17
N VAL A 20 12.03 20.57 -1.32
CA VAL A 20 10.96 19.57 -1.31
C VAL A 20 9.64 20.16 -0.85
N LEU A 21 9.63 21.08 0.12
CA LEU A 21 8.43 21.81 0.54
C LEU A 21 7.81 22.61 -0.62
N SER A 22 8.65 23.28 -1.41
CA SER A 22 8.21 24.00 -2.62
C SER A 22 7.61 23.04 -3.66
N GLU A 23 8.26 21.91 -3.94
CA GLU A 23 7.76 20.90 -4.87
C GLU A 23 6.45 20.26 -4.40
N ILE A 24 6.31 19.97 -3.10
CA ILE A 24 5.07 19.47 -2.50
C ILE A 24 3.92 20.43 -2.79
N ARG A 25 4.11 21.73 -2.54
CA ARG A 25 3.07 22.74 -2.79
C ARG A 25 2.65 22.79 -4.25
N LYS A 26 3.60 22.63 -5.19
CA LYS A 26 3.30 22.54 -6.63
C LYS A 26 2.43 21.32 -6.96
N ARG A 27 2.68 20.16 -6.34
CA ARG A 27 1.88 18.93 -6.56
C ARG A 27 0.50 19.01 -5.91
N ALA A 28 0.43 19.51 -4.68
CA ALA A 28 -0.84 19.70 -3.98
C ALA A 28 -1.78 20.65 -4.75
N ALA A 29 -1.25 21.69 -5.40
CA ALA A 29 -2.03 22.63 -6.22
C ALA A 29 -2.71 21.99 -7.45
N VAL A 30 -2.25 20.81 -7.88
CA VAL A 30 -2.83 20.05 -9.00
C VAL A 30 -3.41 18.69 -8.57
N ASP A 31 -3.69 18.53 -7.27
CA ASP A 31 -4.25 17.31 -6.66
C ASP A 31 -3.40 16.04 -6.94
N GLU A 32 -2.09 16.19 -6.93
CA GLU A 32 -1.13 15.08 -7.04
C GLU A 32 -0.45 14.79 -5.70
N ARG A 33 0.07 13.56 -5.55
CA ARG A 33 0.69 13.06 -4.31
C ARG A 33 2.21 12.99 -4.40
N VAL A 34 2.85 13.10 -3.24
CA VAL A 34 4.30 13.04 -3.09
C VAL A 34 4.71 11.91 -2.16
N LEU A 35 5.69 11.12 -2.59
CA LEU A 35 6.39 10.17 -1.73
C LEU A 35 7.77 10.71 -1.39
N ILE A 36 8.15 10.67 -0.11
CA ILE A 36 9.48 11.08 0.35
C ILE A 36 10.14 9.91 1.05
N THR A 37 11.36 9.58 0.63
CA THR A 37 12.19 8.57 1.30
C THR A 37 13.35 9.20 2.04
N THR A 38 13.46 8.92 3.34
CA THR A 38 14.60 9.33 4.19
C THR A 38 15.49 8.12 4.50
N LEU A 39 16.54 8.30 5.31
CA LEU A 39 17.44 7.22 5.71
C LEU A 39 17.17 6.66 7.10
N THR A 40 16.60 7.49 7.99
CA THR A 40 16.43 7.14 9.40
C THR A 40 15.03 7.49 9.88
N LYS A 41 14.57 6.78 10.92
CA LYS A 41 13.28 7.04 11.58
C LYS A 41 13.20 8.48 12.10
N ARG A 42 14.24 8.92 12.78
CA ARG A 42 14.34 10.29 13.30
C ARG A 42 14.21 11.34 12.21
N MET A 43 14.92 11.19 11.08
CA MET A 43 14.79 12.15 9.97
C MET A 43 13.38 12.15 9.36
N ALA A 44 12.70 11.00 9.32
CA ALA A 44 11.33 10.94 8.84
C ALA A 44 10.36 11.64 9.80
N GLU A 45 10.53 11.45 11.11
CA GLU A 45 9.77 12.13 12.17
C GLU A 45 10.00 13.64 12.10
N ASP A 46 11.27 14.08 12.19
CA ASP A 46 11.66 15.49 12.14
C ASP A 46 11.13 16.19 10.86
N LEU A 47 11.20 15.52 9.70
CA LEU A 47 10.67 16.05 8.45
C LEU A 47 9.14 16.12 8.45
N THR A 48 8.47 15.12 9.00
CA THR A 48 7.00 15.10 9.07
C THR A 48 6.51 16.23 9.96
N ASP A 49 7.14 16.44 11.11
CA ASP A 49 6.81 17.53 12.03
C ASP A 49 7.04 18.89 11.37
N TYR A 50 8.20 19.10 10.74
CA TYR A 50 8.49 20.32 9.99
C TYR A 50 7.46 20.60 8.90
N LEU A 51 7.12 19.59 8.08
CA LEU A 51 6.12 19.75 7.02
C LEU A 51 4.73 20.08 7.60
N HIS A 52 4.38 19.47 8.73
CA HIS A 52 3.13 19.76 9.42
C HIS A 52 3.07 21.18 9.97
N GLU A 53 4.15 21.68 10.59
CA GLU A 53 4.29 23.07 11.05
C GLU A 53 4.18 24.08 9.90
N HIS A 54 4.56 23.67 8.68
CA HIS A 54 4.42 24.45 7.45
C HIS A 54 3.11 24.19 6.68
N GLU A 55 2.09 23.69 7.37
CA GLU A 55 0.71 23.46 6.90
C GLU A 55 0.59 22.45 5.74
N VAL A 56 1.54 21.53 5.62
CA VAL A 56 1.45 20.41 4.68
C VAL A 56 0.62 19.29 5.29
N ARG A 57 -0.32 18.74 4.51
CA ARG A 57 -1.03 17.51 4.87
C ARG A 57 -0.11 16.32 4.63
N VAL A 58 0.56 15.86 5.69
CA VAL A 58 1.59 14.83 5.65
C VAL A 58 1.30 13.70 6.64
N ARG A 59 1.69 12.47 6.28
CA ARG A 59 1.73 11.31 7.18
C ARG A 59 3.07 10.60 7.08
N TYR A 60 3.49 9.98 8.18
CA TYR A 60 4.67 9.14 8.27
C TYR A 60 4.28 7.66 8.22
N LEU A 61 4.99 6.88 7.40
CA LEU A 61 4.87 5.43 7.35
C LEU A 61 6.15 4.74 7.84
N HIS A 62 6.07 4.04 8.98
CA HIS A 62 7.16 3.25 9.54
C HIS A 62 6.90 1.74 9.53
N SER A 63 7.93 0.96 9.86
CA SER A 63 7.90 -0.50 9.89
C SER A 63 6.98 -1.09 10.96
N ASP A 64 6.74 -0.35 12.04
CA ASP A 64 6.03 -0.87 13.22
C ASP A 64 4.52 -0.65 13.14
N ILE A 65 4.05 0.04 12.09
CA ILE A 65 2.62 0.21 11.77
C ILE A 65 2.04 -1.13 11.31
N ASP A 66 0.91 -1.50 11.91
CA ASP A 66 0.21 -2.73 11.58
C ASP A 66 -0.33 -2.73 10.14
N THR A 67 -0.68 -3.91 9.63
CA THR A 67 -1.10 -4.06 8.24
C THR A 67 -2.38 -3.30 7.92
N VAL A 68 -3.32 -3.18 8.86
CA VAL A 68 -4.61 -2.52 8.66
C VAL A 68 -4.40 -1.01 8.61
N GLU A 69 -3.72 -0.44 9.61
CA GLU A 69 -3.39 0.97 9.68
C GLU A 69 -2.58 1.41 8.45
N ARG A 70 -1.62 0.58 8.00
CA ARG A 70 -0.86 0.83 6.77
C ARG A 70 -1.76 0.95 5.55
N VAL A 71 -2.73 0.05 5.42
CA VAL A 71 -3.67 0.07 4.29
C VAL A 71 -4.58 1.29 4.34
N GLU A 72 -5.02 1.70 5.53
CA GLU A 72 -5.79 2.93 5.73
C GLU A 72 -4.99 4.17 5.33
N ILE A 73 -3.74 4.30 5.77
CA ILE A 73 -2.85 5.42 5.39
C ILE A 73 -2.68 5.47 3.86
N ILE A 74 -2.44 4.33 3.22
CA ILE A 74 -2.29 4.23 1.76
C ILE A 74 -3.59 4.65 1.05
N ARG A 75 -4.74 4.19 1.53
CA ARG A 75 -6.06 4.55 1.01
C ARG A 75 -6.30 6.05 1.13
N ASP A 76 -6.02 6.62 2.29
CA ASP A 76 -6.27 8.03 2.59
C ASP A 76 -5.37 8.95 1.75
N LEU A 77 -4.13 8.53 1.45
CA LEU A 77 -3.28 9.22 0.47
C LEU A 77 -3.95 9.26 -0.91
N ARG A 78 -4.51 8.13 -1.36
CA ARG A 78 -5.19 8.05 -2.67
C ARG A 78 -6.48 8.86 -2.71
N LEU A 79 -7.22 8.92 -1.60
CA LEU A 79 -8.42 9.76 -1.47
C LEU A 79 -8.08 11.25 -1.40
N GLY A 80 -6.83 11.61 -1.11
CA GLY A 80 -6.43 13.00 -0.95
C GLY A 80 -6.77 13.60 0.40
N GLU A 81 -6.94 12.76 1.43
CA GLU A 81 -7.01 13.22 2.82
C GLU A 81 -5.71 13.92 3.22
N PHE A 82 -4.59 13.47 2.65
CA PHE A 82 -3.29 14.12 2.73
C PHE A 82 -2.51 14.00 1.41
N ASP A 83 -1.48 14.83 1.26
CA ASP A 83 -0.74 14.99 -0.01
C ASP A 83 0.62 14.27 -0.02
N VAL A 84 1.20 14.08 1.17
CA VAL A 84 2.60 13.64 1.31
C VAL A 84 2.71 12.43 2.23
N LEU A 85 3.40 11.39 1.75
CA LEU A 85 3.80 10.24 2.56
C LEU A 85 5.31 10.20 2.72
N VAL A 86 5.77 10.33 3.97
CA VAL A 86 7.19 10.19 4.33
C VAL A 86 7.43 8.76 4.81
N GLY A 87 8.55 8.16 4.42
CA GLY A 87 8.95 6.85 4.94
C GLY A 87 10.43 6.56 4.73
N ILE A 88 10.91 5.45 5.28
CA ILE A 88 12.30 5.01 5.08
C ILE A 88 12.40 4.09 3.86
N ASN A 89 11.46 3.13 3.76
CA ASN A 89 11.47 2.10 2.74
C ASN A 89 10.08 1.89 2.17
N LEU A 90 9.68 2.78 1.26
CA LEU A 90 8.40 2.72 0.54
C LEU A 90 8.40 1.68 -0.61
N LEU A 91 9.27 0.67 -0.54
CA LEU A 91 9.46 -0.37 -1.55
C LEU A 91 8.61 -1.62 -1.30
N ARG A 92 8.11 -1.84 -0.08
CA ARG A 92 7.44 -3.09 0.29
C ARG A 92 5.92 -3.07 0.15
N GLU A 93 5.32 -1.91 -0.01
CA GLU A 93 3.90 -1.73 0.27
C GLU A 93 2.98 -1.97 -0.94
N GLY A 94 3.51 -2.48 -2.05
CA GLY A 94 2.66 -2.74 -3.24
C GLY A 94 1.96 -1.48 -3.76
N LEU A 95 2.53 -0.30 -3.51
CA LEU A 95 1.96 1.00 -3.89
C LEU A 95 1.90 1.10 -5.42
N ASP A 96 0.75 0.75 -5.99
CA ASP A 96 0.35 1.14 -7.34
C ASP A 96 -0.55 2.37 -7.21
N MET A 97 0.09 3.53 -7.11
CA MET A 97 -0.57 4.82 -6.85
C MET A 97 -0.41 5.72 -8.07
N PRO A 98 -1.37 5.72 -9.01
CA PRO A 98 -1.33 6.62 -10.15
C PRO A 98 -1.42 8.10 -9.75
N GLU A 99 -1.86 8.40 -8.52
CA GLU A 99 -1.95 9.75 -7.97
C GLU A 99 -0.57 10.33 -7.60
N VAL A 100 0.46 9.48 -7.43
CA VAL A 100 1.82 9.92 -7.11
C VAL A 100 2.52 10.40 -8.38
N SER A 101 2.83 11.70 -8.44
CA SER A 101 3.59 12.31 -9.54
C SER A 101 5.02 12.70 -9.14
N LEU A 102 5.33 12.74 -7.84
CA LEU A 102 6.67 13.08 -7.36
C LEU A 102 7.18 12.06 -6.34
N VAL A 103 8.42 11.62 -6.56
CA VAL A 103 9.20 10.87 -5.58
C VAL A 103 10.44 11.67 -5.22
N ALA A 104 10.59 12.03 -3.95
CA ALA A 104 11.78 12.68 -3.41
C ALA A 104 12.62 11.67 -2.62
N ILE A 105 13.91 11.61 -2.92
CA ILE A 105 14.87 10.75 -2.24
C ILE A 105 15.88 11.65 -1.53
N LEU A 106 15.71 11.82 -0.23
CA LEU A 106 16.65 12.61 0.58
C LEU A 106 17.94 11.82 0.80
N ASP A 107 19.06 12.53 0.85
CA ASP A 107 20.39 11.97 1.08
C ASP A 107 20.69 10.77 0.14
N ALA A 108 20.42 10.96 -1.15
CA ALA A 108 20.55 9.94 -2.18
C ALA A 108 22.00 9.46 -2.40
N ASP A 109 22.98 10.26 -1.98
CA ASP A 109 24.42 9.96 -2.09
C ASP A 109 24.99 9.13 -0.91
N LYS A 110 24.16 8.82 0.09
CA LYS A 110 24.55 7.99 1.24
C LYS A 110 24.34 6.52 0.90
N GLU A 111 25.39 5.89 0.39
CA GLU A 111 25.34 4.49 -0.02
C GLU A 111 24.98 3.56 1.14
N GLY A 112 24.30 2.46 0.79
CA GLY A 112 23.76 1.49 1.73
C GLY A 112 22.60 0.73 1.10
N PHE A 113 21.94 -0.12 1.87
CA PHE A 113 20.82 -0.93 1.36
C PHE A 113 19.72 -0.09 0.70
N LEU A 114 19.32 1.02 1.33
CA LEU A 114 18.24 1.90 0.86
C LEU A 114 18.63 2.79 -0.34
N ARG A 115 19.93 2.89 -0.66
CA ARG A 115 20.47 3.71 -1.75
C ARG A 115 21.34 2.89 -2.72
N SER A 116 21.15 1.58 -2.73
CA SER A 116 21.70 0.72 -3.79
C SER A 116 21.05 1.06 -5.12
N ASP A 117 21.73 0.72 -6.23
CA ASP A 117 21.18 0.86 -7.58
C ASP A 117 19.78 0.24 -7.71
N ARG A 118 19.59 -0.97 -7.18
CA ARG A 118 18.29 -1.64 -7.18
C ARG A 118 17.23 -0.87 -6.38
N SER A 119 17.56 -0.42 -5.18
CA SER A 119 16.62 0.32 -4.32
C SER A 119 16.24 1.67 -4.93
N LEU A 120 17.20 2.38 -5.53
CA LEU A 120 16.96 3.64 -6.22
C LEU A 120 16.04 3.45 -7.44
N ILE A 121 16.32 2.46 -8.30
CA ILE A 121 15.46 2.14 -9.46
C ILE A 121 14.02 1.84 -9.02
N GLN A 122 13.85 1.04 -7.97
CA GLN A 122 12.51 0.71 -7.47
C GLN A 122 11.79 1.93 -6.89
N THR A 123 12.51 2.79 -6.17
CA THR A 123 11.95 4.01 -5.56
C THR A 123 11.54 5.00 -6.64
N ILE A 124 12.42 5.26 -7.62
CA ILE A 124 12.13 6.08 -8.81
C ILE A 124 10.90 5.54 -9.55
N GLY A 125 10.82 4.22 -9.75
CA GLY A 125 9.71 3.57 -10.42
C GLY A 125 8.33 3.80 -9.80
N ARG A 126 8.23 4.29 -8.55
CA ARG A 126 6.95 4.68 -7.93
C ARG A 126 6.28 5.83 -8.67
N ALA A 127 7.04 6.74 -9.26
CA ALA A 127 6.49 7.84 -10.07
C ALA A 127 6.11 7.42 -11.51
N ALA A 128 6.50 6.21 -11.98
CA ALA A 128 6.24 5.76 -13.35
C ALA A 128 4.76 5.44 -13.65
N ARG A 129 3.89 5.50 -12.63
CA ARG A 129 2.44 5.26 -12.76
C ARG A 129 1.65 6.50 -13.14
N ASN A 130 2.30 7.66 -13.15
CA ASN A 130 1.71 8.95 -13.48
C ASN A 130 2.40 9.56 -14.71
N ALA A 131 1.62 10.13 -15.64
CA ALA A 131 2.15 10.75 -16.86
C ALA A 131 3.07 11.96 -16.58
N SER A 132 2.85 12.64 -15.46
CA SER A 132 3.67 13.75 -14.93
C SER A 132 4.77 13.27 -13.97
N GLY A 133 5.05 11.96 -13.94
CA GLY A 133 5.98 11.34 -13.00
C GLY A 133 7.39 11.94 -13.03
N LYS A 134 7.89 12.34 -11.86
CA LYS A 134 9.23 12.88 -11.63
C LYS A 134 9.87 12.30 -10.37
N ALA A 135 11.18 12.12 -10.40
CA ALA A 135 11.99 11.77 -9.25
C ALA A 135 13.06 12.84 -8.99
N ILE A 136 13.21 13.26 -7.74
CA ILE A 136 14.27 14.19 -7.30
C ILE A 136 15.17 13.45 -6.31
N LEU A 137 16.46 13.39 -6.62
CA LEU A 137 17.50 12.80 -5.77
C LEU A 137 18.31 13.93 -5.16
N TYR A 138 18.18 14.15 -3.84
CA TYR A 138 18.98 15.15 -3.15
C TYR A 138 20.33 14.57 -2.76
N ALA A 139 21.40 15.10 -3.34
CA ALA A 139 22.75 14.56 -3.25
C ALA A 139 23.80 15.64 -3.58
N ASP A 140 24.90 15.67 -2.84
CA ASP A 140 26.03 16.56 -3.13
C ASP A 140 27.00 15.96 -4.15
N ARG A 141 26.91 14.65 -4.38
CA ARG A 141 27.70 13.93 -5.38
C ARG A 141 26.90 12.79 -6.00
N ILE A 142 27.15 12.49 -7.27
CA ILE A 142 26.58 11.32 -7.94
C ILE A 142 27.43 10.09 -7.59
N THR A 143 26.88 9.17 -6.81
CA THR A 143 27.53 7.89 -6.48
C THR A 143 27.48 6.92 -7.65
N GLY A 144 28.26 5.83 -7.60
CA GLY A 144 28.18 4.77 -8.60
C GLY A 144 26.78 4.13 -8.68
N SER A 145 26.14 3.95 -7.53
CA SER A 145 24.78 3.41 -7.42
C SER A 145 23.74 4.35 -8.04
N MET A 146 23.84 5.65 -7.77
CA MET A 146 22.99 6.67 -8.42
C MET A 146 23.19 6.70 -9.92
N LYS A 147 24.45 6.71 -10.39
CA LYS A 147 24.75 6.76 -11.83
C LYS A 147 24.10 5.58 -12.56
N ARG A 148 24.26 4.35 -12.05
CA ARG A 148 23.63 3.16 -12.65
C ARG A 148 22.11 3.23 -12.66
N ALA A 149 21.49 3.74 -11.58
CA ALA A 149 20.05 3.89 -11.50
C ALA A 149 19.51 4.95 -12.48
N ILE A 150 20.17 6.11 -12.57
CA ILE A 150 19.82 7.19 -13.50
C ILE A 150 19.99 6.72 -14.95
N ASP A 151 21.15 6.13 -15.28
CA ASP A 151 21.44 5.65 -16.63
C ASP A 151 20.41 4.60 -17.09
N GLU A 152 20.03 3.66 -16.23
CA GLU A 152 19.03 2.64 -16.56
C GLU A 152 17.62 3.22 -16.72
N THR A 153 17.24 4.19 -15.88
CA THR A 153 15.94 4.89 -15.96
C THR A 153 15.84 5.68 -17.26
N GLU A 154 16.85 6.47 -17.60
CA GLU A 154 16.91 7.24 -18.84
C GLU A 154 16.92 6.33 -20.09
N ARG A 155 17.67 5.22 -20.03
CA ARG A 155 17.69 4.23 -21.12
C ARG A 155 16.31 3.62 -21.37
N ARG A 156 15.52 3.36 -20.33
CA ARG A 156 14.14 2.86 -20.45
C ARG A 156 13.20 3.94 -20.96
N ARG A 157 13.24 5.13 -20.35
CA ARG A 157 12.45 6.30 -20.74
C ARG A 157 12.62 6.62 -22.22
N ALA A 158 13.85 6.70 -22.72
CA ALA A 158 14.13 6.98 -24.13
C ALA A 158 13.52 5.93 -25.08
N LYS A 159 13.61 4.64 -24.74
CA LYS A 159 12.99 3.55 -25.51
C LYS A 159 11.46 3.65 -25.52
N GLN A 160 10.85 3.94 -24.38
CA GLN A 160 9.40 4.08 -24.26
C GLN A 160 8.89 5.31 -25.03
N ILE A 161 9.60 6.45 -24.97
CA ILE A 161 9.27 7.65 -25.75
C ILE A 161 9.36 7.37 -27.24
N ALA A 162 10.43 6.71 -27.69
CA ALA A 162 10.60 6.35 -29.11
C ALA A 162 9.46 5.45 -29.59
N TYR A 163 9.13 4.41 -28.80
CA TYR A 163 8.01 3.51 -29.09
C TYR A 163 6.68 4.26 -29.16
N ASN A 164 6.39 5.12 -28.17
CA ASN A 164 5.17 5.92 -28.16
C ASN A 164 5.06 6.82 -29.39
N ARG A 165 6.16 7.49 -29.77
CA ARG A 165 6.20 8.35 -30.96
C ARG A 165 5.96 7.58 -32.25
N GLU A 166 6.57 6.40 -32.38
CA GLU A 166 6.39 5.52 -33.55
C GLU A 166 4.95 5.04 -33.69
N HIS A 167 4.27 4.78 -32.56
CA HIS A 167 2.92 4.22 -32.53
C HIS A 167 1.82 5.27 -32.30
N GLY A 168 2.16 6.57 -32.26
CA GLY A 168 1.19 7.65 -32.01
C GLY A 168 0.51 7.59 -30.64
N ILE A 169 1.17 7.02 -29.62
CA ILE A 169 0.63 6.85 -28.27
C ILE A 169 0.92 8.11 -27.44
N THR A 170 -0.12 8.70 -26.86
CA THR A 170 0.02 9.77 -25.86
C THR A 170 -0.01 9.15 -24.46
N PRO A 171 0.98 9.44 -23.58
CA PRO A 171 0.98 8.95 -22.21
C PRO A 171 -0.25 9.41 -21.43
N GLU A 172 -0.95 8.47 -20.80
CA GLU A 172 -2.12 8.75 -19.97
C GLU A 172 -2.07 7.94 -18.67
N THR A 173 -2.32 8.63 -17.54
CA THR A 173 -2.40 8.03 -16.21
C THR A 173 -3.67 7.18 -16.07
N ILE A 174 -3.54 5.91 -15.68
CA ILE A 174 -4.72 5.09 -15.36
C ILE A 174 -5.31 5.57 -14.04
N ARG A 175 -6.59 5.96 -14.03
CA ARG A 175 -7.33 6.17 -12.78
C ARG A 175 -7.99 4.85 -12.36
N LYS A 176 -7.56 4.28 -11.22
CA LYS A 176 -8.16 3.08 -10.62
C LYS A 176 -9.06 3.47 -9.45
N ALA A 177 -10.15 2.74 -9.24
CA ALA A 177 -11.00 2.95 -8.07
C ALA A 177 -10.19 2.72 -6.77
N VAL A 178 -10.54 3.47 -5.72
CA VAL A 178 -9.87 3.35 -4.41
C VAL A 178 -10.46 2.21 -3.58
N ALA A 179 -11.70 1.79 -3.86
CA ALA A 179 -12.42 0.74 -3.14
C ALA A 179 -11.71 -0.63 -3.15
N ASP A 180 -10.94 -0.93 -4.20
CA ASP A 180 -10.27 -2.23 -4.41
C ASP A 180 -9.15 -2.50 -3.39
N ILE A 181 -8.65 -1.48 -2.69
CA ILE A 181 -7.53 -1.63 -1.73
C ILE A 181 -7.97 -2.32 -0.43
N MET A 182 -9.20 -2.07 0.02
CA MET A 182 -9.75 -2.69 1.23
C MET A 182 -10.07 -4.17 1.00
N GLU A 183 -10.58 -4.55 -0.19
CA GLU A 183 -11.01 -5.92 -0.45
C GLU A 183 -9.84 -6.93 -0.43
N GLY A 184 -8.64 -6.51 -0.83
CA GLY A 184 -7.41 -7.31 -0.75
C GLY A 184 -6.75 -7.36 0.65
N ALA A 185 -6.89 -6.30 1.45
CA ALA A 185 -6.34 -6.24 2.81
C ALA A 185 -7.22 -6.98 3.84
N TYR A 186 -8.53 -6.99 3.62
CA TYR A 186 -9.53 -7.65 4.46
C TYR A 186 -9.73 -9.12 4.10
N ALA A 187 -8.99 -9.66 3.12
CA ALA A 187 -8.96 -11.10 2.83
C ALA A 187 -8.51 -11.96 4.04
N GLY A 188 -8.05 -11.33 5.13
CA GLY A 188 -7.75 -11.97 6.42
C GLY A 188 -8.61 -11.54 7.61
N SER A 189 -9.44 -10.50 7.54
CA SER A 189 -10.27 -10.12 8.70
C SER A 189 -11.41 -9.15 8.34
N VAL A 190 -12.61 -9.52 8.80
CA VAL A 190 -13.87 -8.75 8.88
C VAL A 190 -14.63 -8.47 7.58
N ALA A 191 -15.73 -9.21 7.41
CA ALA A 191 -16.74 -8.99 6.39
C ALA A 191 -17.59 -7.72 6.66
N PRO A 192 -18.13 -7.07 5.61
CA PRO A 192 -18.92 -5.85 5.74
C PRO A 192 -20.24 -6.10 6.49
N ALA A 193 -20.75 -5.05 7.15
CA ALA A 193 -21.94 -4.99 8.02
C ALA A 193 -23.22 -5.70 7.51
N ARG A 194 -23.32 -6.02 6.20
CA ARG A 194 -24.39 -6.85 5.64
C ARG A 194 -24.31 -8.33 6.03
N ARG A 195 -23.13 -8.85 6.39
CA ARG A 195 -22.95 -10.24 6.85
C ARG A 195 -23.42 -10.40 8.30
N TYR A 196 -23.22 -9.39 9.16
CA TYR A 196 -23.72 -9.40 10.54
C TYR A 196 -25.24 -9.55 10.63
N ALA A 197 -26.00 -8.93 9.71
CA ALA A 197 -27.46 -9.07 9.68
C ALA A 197 -27.92 -10.50 9.34
N ARG A 198 -27.25 -11.20 8.41
CA ARG A 198 -27.54 -12.61 8.09
C ARG A 198 -27.00 -13.59 9.15
N VAL A 199 -25.86 -13.26 9.77
CA VAL A 199 -25.25 -14.08 10.82
C VAL A 199 -26.05 -13.99 12.12
N ALA A 200 -26.64 -12.84 12.45
CA ALA A 200 -27.55 -12.72 13.59
C ALA A 200 -28.83 -13.58 13.44
N GLU A 201 -29.35 -13.72 12.21
CA GLU A 201 -30.45 -14.67 11.92
C GLU A 201 -30.02 -16.13 12.07
N GLU A 202 -28.83 -16.51 11.58
CA GLU A 202 -28.31 -17.89 11.72
C GLU A 202 -27.96 -18.26 13.17
N VAL A 203 -27.40 -17.32 13.96
CA VAL A 203 -27.01 -17.55 15.36
C VAL A 203 -28.23 -17.79 16.26
N ALA A 204 -29.37 -17.16 15.98
CA ALA A 204 -30.63 -17.43 16.68
C ALA A 204 -31.14 -18.86 16.46
N GLU A 205 -30.84 -19.47 15.30
CA GLU A 205 -31.22 -20.85 14.97
C GLU A 205 -30.41 -21.87 15.78
N TYR A 206 -29.14 -21.56 16.10
CA TYR A 206 -28.23 -22.46 16.82
C TYR A 206 -28.31 -22.38 18.34
N ALA A 207 -28.74 -21.24 18.89
CA ALA A 207 -28.91 -21.05 20.34
C ALA A 207 -30.00 -21.94 20.98
N SER A 208 -30.84 -22.59 20.16
CA SER A 208 -31.94 -23.46 20.59
C SER A 208 -31.60 -24.96 20.63
N LEU A 209 -30.38 -25.36 20.24
CA LEU A 209 -29.96 -26.76 20.14
C LEU A 209 -29.18 -27.20 21.38
N SER A 210 -29.42 -28.44 21.84
CA SER A 210 -28.66 -29.01 22.94
C SER A 210 -27.18 -29.26 22.54
N PRO A 211 -26.25 -29.26 23.52
CA PRO A 211 -24.80 -29.46 23.26
C PRO A 211 -24.48 -30.73 22.46
N GLU A 212 -25.24 -31.81 22.66
CA GLU A 212 -25.08 -33.06 21.92
C GLU A 212 -25.48 -32.95 20.44
N MET A 213 -26.52 -32.16 20.12
CA MET A 213 -26.94 -31.92 18.74
C MET A 213 -25.96 -31.02 18.01
N LEU A 214 -25.39 -30.02 18.69
CA LEU A 214 -24.34 -29.17 18.15
C LEU A 214 -23.08 -29.96 17.82
N ALA A 215 -22.63 -30.84 18.71
CA ALA A 215 -21.48 -31.71 18.46
C ALA A 215 -21.68 -32.63 17.24
N ARG A 216 -22.89 -33.19 17.06
CA ARG A 216 -23.24 -33.97 15.86
C ARG A 216 -23.23 -33.11 14.59
N LYS A 217 -23.72 -31.89 14.67
CA LYS A 217 -23.76 -30.95 13.54
C LYS A 217 -22.37 -30.50 13.12
N VAL A 218 -21.49 -30.18 14.07
CA VAL A 218 -20.08 -29.86 13.81
C VAL A 218 -19.40 -31.02 13.10
N LYS A 219 -19.58 -32.26 13.58
CA LYS A 219 -19.02 -33.46 12.95
C LYS A 219 -19.52 -33.68 11.52
N GLN A 220 -20.77 -33.31 11.22
CA GLN A 220 -21.32 -33.36 9.87
C GLN A 220 -20.65 -32.31 8.96
N LEU A 221 -20.51 -31.08 9.44
CA LEU A 221 -19.85 -29.98 8.72
C LEU A 221 -18.37 -30.27 8.48
N GLU A 222 -17.66 -30.87 9.43
CA GLU A 222 -16.26 -31.28 9.26
C GLU A 222 -16.11 -32.28 8.11
N LYS A 223 -17.03 -33.25 8.02
CA LYS A 223 -17.04 -34.24 6.94
C LYS A 223 -17.27 -33.58 5.58
N GLU A 224 -18.17 -32.60 5.51
CA GLU A 224 -18.49 -31.84 4.30
C GLU A 224 -17.31 -30.95 3.87
N MET A 225 -16.69 -30.23 4.82
CA MET A 225 -15.46 -29.46 4.62
C MET A 225 -14.34 -30.32 4.03
N HIS A 226 -14.10 -31.50 4.60
CA HIS A 226 -13.07 -32.42 4.09
C HIS A 226 -13.40 -32.96 2.70
N GLN A 227 -14.69 -33.11 2.36
CA GLN A 227 -15.11 -33.51 1.03
C GLN A 227 -14.83 -32.42 -0.01
N HIS A 228 -15.17 -31.16 0.29
CA HIS A 228 -14.85 -30.02 -0.58
C HIS A 228 -13.34 -29.84 -0.76
N ALA A 229 -12.56 -30.01 0.33
CA ALA A 229 -11.10 -29.96 0.24
C ALA A 229 -10.52 -31.06 -0.67
N ARG A 230 -11.09 -32.28 -0.64
CA ARG A 230 -10.69 -33.39 -1.54
C ARG A 230 -11.07 -33.10 -2.99
N ASN A 231 -12.15 -32.38 -3.22
CA ASN A 231 -12.60 -31.95 -4.55
C ASN A 231 -11.87 -30.70 -5.07
N LEU A 232 -10.87 -30.18 -4.34
CA LEU A 232 -10.13 -28.93 -4.63
C LEU A 232 -11.02 -27.67 -4.61
N GLU A 233 -12.18 -27.74 -3.97
CA GLU A 233 -13.13 -26.63 -3.79
C GLU A 233 -12.75 -25.85 -2.51
N PHE A 234 -11.58 -25.24 -2.53
CA PHE A 234 -10.96 -24.66 -1.33
C PHE A 234 -11.73 -23.49 -0.72
N GLU A 235 -12.44 -22.71 -1.54
CA GLU A 235 -13.27 -21.61 -1.05
C GLU A 235 -14.49 -22.10 -0.26
N GLU A 236 -15.15 -23.16 -0.73
CA GLU A 236 -16.30 -23.75 -0.03
C GLU A 236 -15.85 -24.49 1.24
N ALA A 237 -14.71 -25.18 1.19
CA ALA A 237 -14.09 -25.76 2.38
C ALA A 237 -13.75 -24.68 3.44
N ALA A 238 -13.22 -23.53 3.02
CA ALA A 238 -12.92 -22.42 3.92
C ALA A 238 -14.19 -21.84 4.57
N LYS A 239 -15.28 -21.68 3.80
CA LYS A 239 -16.58 -21.22 4.32
C LYS A 239 -17.13 -22.15 5.40
N ILE A 240 -17.04 -23.47 5.21
CA ILE A 240 -17.53 -24.45 6.18
C ILE A 240 -16.65 -24.47 7.44
N ARG A 241 -15.32 -24.36 7.28
CA ARG A 241 -14.37 -24.24 8.39
C ARG A 241 -14.70 -23.05 9.29
N ASP A 242 -14.95 -21.88 8.69
CA ASP A 242 -15.24 -20.67 9.44
C ASP A 242 -16.61 -20.76 10.14
N ARG A 243 -17.58 -21.47 9.54
CA ARG A 243 -18.86 -21.79 10.18
C ARG A 243 -18.71 -22.72 11.39
N ILE A 244 -17.87 -23.75 11.30
CA ILE A 244 -17.57 -24.66 12.42
C ILE A 244 -16.94 -23.88 13.58
N ARG A 245 -15.95 -23.03 13.27
CA ARG A 245 -15.28 -22.19 14.27
C ARG A 245 -16.29 -21.30 15.00
N HIS A 246 -17.20 -20.68 14.25
CA HIS A 246 -18.20 -19.80 14.84
C HIS A 246 -19.18 -20.54 15.76
N ILE A 247 -19.59 -21.77 15.40
CA ILE A 247 -20.43 -22.62 16.25
C ILE A 247 -19.70 -23.00 17.54
N GLN A 248 -18.40 -23.31 17.46
CA GLN A 248 -17.57 -23.67 18.62
C GLN A 248 -17.33 -22.47 19.55
N GLU A 249 -17.01 -21.30 18.99
CA GLU A 249 -16.79 -20.05 19.74
C GLU A 249 -18.07 -19.57 20.43
N SER A 250 -19.21 -19.65 19.74
CA SER A 250 -20.52 -19.30 20.32
C SER A 250 -20.92 -20.25 21.46
N ASN A 251 -20.51 -21.52 21.40
CA ASN A 251 -20.75 -22.48 22.47
C ASN A 251 -19.80 -22.27 23.67
N LEU A 252 -18.53 -21.91 23.45
CA LEU A 252 -17.62 -21.57 24.55
C LEU A 252 -18.06 -20.32 25.31
N GLY A 253 -18.58 -19.30 24.61
CA GLY A 253 -19.13 -18.10 25.24
C GLY A 253 -20.39 -18.35 26.10
N LEU A 254 -21.13 -19.44 25.84
CA LEU A 254 -22.30 -19.84 26.63
C LEU A 254 -21.94 -20.70 27.85
N VAL A 255 -20.76 -21.32 27.88
CA VAL A 255 -20.29 -22.12 29.04
C VAL A 255 -19.74 -21.22 30.15
N ASP A 256 -19.14 -20.08 29.80
CA ASP A 256 -18.61 -19.11 30.78
C ASP A 256 -19.70 -18.26 31.47
N GLU A 257 -20.92 -18.19 30.93
CA GLU A 257 -22.05 -17.50 31.58
C GLU A 257 -22.89 -18.43 32.49
N ALA A 258 -22.60 -19.73 32.51
CA ALA A 258 -23.38 -20.74 33.24
C ALA A 258 -22.61 -21.48 34.36
N GLY A 259 -21.44 -20.98 34.79
CA GLY A 259 -20.59 -21.58 35.82
C GLY A 259 -20.22 -20.64 36.95
#